data_AF-A0A3R6GQ39-F1
#
_entry.id   AF-A0A3R6GQ39-F1
#
_cell.length_a   1.000
_cell.length_b   1.000
_cell.length_c   1.000
_cell.angle_alpha   90.00
_cell.angle_beta   90.00
_cell.angle_gamma   90.00
#
_symmetry.space_group_name_H-M   'P 1'
#
loop_
_entity.id
_entity.type
_entity.pdbx_description
1 polymer ?
#
loop_
_entity_poly.entity_id
_entity_poly.type
_entity_poly.pdbx_seq_one_letter_code
_entity_poly.pdbx_strand_id
1 'polypeptide(L)' 'MNKIFLISVFSILTLNVMAQEKIVQTAGRTQLVEFAPKFAELNDDVLFGEVWSRTNKLGLRDRSLVTVTSHPFRANRCR' A
#
# COMPACT_ATOMS: atom_id res chain seq x y z
N MET A 1 -21.28 35.00 -4.44
CA MET A 1 -20.13 34.47 -5.20
C MET A 1 -18.98 34.01 -4.31
N ASN A 2 -18.48 34.81 -3.35
CA ASN A 2 -17.36 34.38 -2.46
C ASN A 2 -17.60 33.08 -1.67
N LYS A 3 -18.82 32.85 -1.15
CA LYS A 3 -19.13 31.61 -0.41
C LYS A 3 -19.08 30.35 -1.28
N ILE A 4 -19.47 30.43 -2.56
CA ILE A 4 -19.48 29.29 -3.47
C ILE A 4 -18.05 28.91 -3.86
N PHE A 5 -17.19 29.90 -4.11
CA PHE A 5 -15.76 29.68 -4.32
C PHE A 5 -15.09 29.03 -3.10
N LEU A 6 -15.41 29.50 -1.89
CA LEU A 6 -14.88 28.94 -0.65
C LEU A 6 -15.28 27.46 -0.47
N ILE A 7 -16.55 27.13 -0.75
CA ILE A 7 -17.06 25.75 -0.66
C ILE A 7 -16.40 24.85 -1.72
N SER A 8 -16.20 25.36 -2.94
CA SER A 8 -15.55 24.61 -4.03
C SER A 8 -14.08 24.28 -3.71
N VAL A 9 -13.31 25.25 -3.21
CA VAL A 9 -11.91 25.05 -2.83
C VAL A 9 -11.79 24.08 -1.65
N PHE A 10 -12.67 24.20 -0.65
CA PHE A 10 -12.70 23.30 0.50
C PHE A 10 -13.04 21.86 0.08
N SER A 11 -13.96 21.68 -0.86
CA SER A 11 -14.33 20.37 -1.40
C SER A 11 -13.15 19.69 -2.14
N ILE A 12 -12.42 20.44 -2.97
CA ILE A 12 -11.23 19.94 -3.67
C ILE A 12 -10.13 19.54 -2.68
N LEU A 13 -9.94 20.33 -1.62
CA LEU A 13 -8.97 20.01 -0.57
C LEU A 13 -9.33 18.70 0.16
N THR A 14 -10.60 18.47 0.46
CA THR A 14 -11.06 17.23 1.12
C THR A 14 -10.89 15.98 0.26
N LEU A 15 -11.04 16.07 -1.07
CA LEU A 15 -10.81 14.94 -1.98
C LEU A 15 -9.35 14.48 -2.01
N ASN A 16 -8.40 15.40 -1.94
CA ASN A 16 -6.97 15.07 -1.95
C ASN A 16 -6.52 14.42 -0.63
N VAL A 17 -7.13 14.78 0.50
CA VAL A 17 -6.79 14.23 1.82
C VAL A 17 -7.31 12.81 2.01
N MET A 18 -8.52 12.51 1.53
CA MET A 18 -9.13 11.17 1.63
C MET A 18 -8.45 10.12 0.73
N ALA A 19 -7.58 10.53 -0.20
CA ALA A 19 -6.99 9.64 -1.19
C ALA A 19 -5.86 8.74 -0.66
N GLN A 20 -5.34 8.98 0.55
CA GLN A 20 -4.18 8.26 1.08
C GLN A 20 -4.33 7.86 2.54
N GLU A 21 -5.11 6.81 2.78
CA GLU A 21 -5.10 6.11 4.07
C GLU A 21 -3.87 5.19 4.16
N LYS A 22 -3.12 5.28 5.27
CA LYS A 22 -1.97 4.41 5.54
C LYS A 22 -2.46 2.99 5.80
N ILE A 23 -2.01 2.04 4.98
CA ILE A 23 -2.29 0.62 5.19
C ILE A 23 -1.52 0.15 6.43
N VAL A 24 -2.24 -0.43 7.39
CA VAL A 24 -1.66 -1.09 8.56
C VAL A 24 -2.04 -2.56 8.49
N GLN A 25 -1.03 -3.42 8.48
CA GLN A 25 -1.16 -4.87 8.54
C GLN A 25 -0.42 -5.38 9.77
N THR A 26 -1.00 -6.38 10.44
CA THR A 26 -0.42 -6.99 11.66
C THR A 26 -0.24 -8.50 11.53
N ALA A 27 -0.51 -9.04 10.33
CA ALA A 27 -0.51 -10.48 10.10
C ALA A 27 0.88 -11.10 10.29
N GLY A 28 1.95 -10.36 9.94
CA GLY A 28 3.33 -10.79 10.16
C GLY A 28 3.62 -11.03 11.63
N ARG A 29 3.29 -10.07 12.50
CA ARG A 29 3.44 -10.21 13.95
C ARG A 29 2.55 -11.28 14.56
N THR A 30 1.31 -11.43 14.11
CA THR A 30 0.42 -12.44 14.70
C THR A 30 0.89 -13.87 14.40
N GLN A 31 1.42 -14.12 13.20
CA GLN A 31 1.67 -15.49 12.74
C GLN A 31 3.15 -15.89 12.77
N LEU A 32 4.06 -14.93 12.61
CA LEU A 32 5.48 -15.21 12.35
C LEU A 32 6.41 -14.66 13.43
N VAL A 33 5.90 -13.99 14.48
CA VAL A 33 6.75 -13.37 15.50
C VAL A 33 7.61 -14.38 16.26
N GLU A 34 7.08 -15.57 16.58
CA GLU A 34 7.82 -16.61 17.29
C GLU A 34 8.86 -17.30 16.41
N PHE A 35 8.54 -17.52 15.13
CA PHE A 35 9.42 -18.20 14.18
C PHE A 35 10.51 -17.29 13.62
N ALA A 36 10.16 -16.06 13.26
CA ALA A 36 11.03 -15.10 12.59
C ALA A 36 10.68 -13.66 13.04
N PRO A 37 11.09 -13.25 14.25
CA PRO A 37 10.67 -11.97 14.84
C PRO A 37 11.08 -10.76 13.99
N LYS A 38 12.28 -10.79 13.39
CA LYS A 38 12.74 -9.69 12.53
C LYS A 38 11.98 -9.64 11.20
N PHE A 39 11.56 -10.80 10.68
CA PHE A 39 10.74 -10.84 9.48
C PHE A 39 9.34 -10.28 9.74
N ALA A 40 8.73 -10.63 10.87
CA ALA A 40 7.45 -10.09 11.30
C ALA A 40 7.48 -8.56 11.45
N GLU A 41 8.54 -8.02 12.06
CA GLU A 41 8.76 -6.56 12.16
C GLU A 41 8.86 -5.90 10.77
N LEU A 42 9.72 -6.43 9.89
CA LEU A 42 9.92 -5.86 8.56
C LEU A 42 8.68 -5.97 7.65
N ASN A 43 7.88 -7.02 7.81
CA ASN A 43 6.65 -7.22 7.06
C ASN A 43 5.62 -6.13 7.41
N ASP A 44 5.33 -5.97 8.69
CA ASP A 44 4.27 -5.06 9.13
C ASP A 44 4.71 -3.59 9.06
N ASP A 45 5.93 -3.27 9.51
CA ASP A 45 6.38 -1.87 9.62
C ASP A 45 6.92 -1.31 8.32
N VAL A 46 7.79 -2.08 7.64
CA VAL A 46 8.50 -1.57 6.46
C VAL A 46 7.70 -1.87 5.20
N LEU A 47 7.37 -3.13 4.94
CA LEU A 47 6.68 -3.50 3.71
C LEU A 47 5.29 -2.84 3.64
N PHE A 48 4.43 -3.07 4.63
CA PHE A 48 3.08 -2.50 4.63
C PHE A 48 3.02 -1.08 5.21
N GLY A 49 3.71 -0.84 6.32
CA GLY A 49 3.70 0.47 6.98
C GLY A 49 4.37 1.59 6.18
N GLU A 50 5.39 1.30 5.36
CA GLU A 50 6.10 2.33 4.57
C GLU A 50 6.03 2.11 3.06
N VAL A 51 6.36 0.93 2.54
CA VAL A 51 6.55 0.75 1.09
C VAL A 51 5.21 0.76 0.37
N TRP A 52 4.23 0.01 0.86
CA TRP A 52 2.88 -0.08 0.28
C TRP A 52 2.02 1.15 0.60
N SER A 53 2.29 1.84 1.70
CA SER A 53 1.57 3.07 2.08
C SER A 53 1.94 4.30 1.23
N ARG A 54 3.03 4.23 0.43
CA ARG A 54 3.44 5.28 -0.54
C ARG A 54 2.56 5.30 -1.79
N THR A 55 1.24 5.47 -1.61
CA THR A 55 0.23 5.50 -2.68
C THR A 55 0.33 6.75 -3.57
N ASN A 56 0.98 7.82 -3.10
CA ASN A 56 1.30 9.02 -3.89
C ASN A 56 2.35 8.80 -5.00
N LYS A 57 3.09 7.69 -4.95
CA LYS A 57 4.13 7.38 -5.95
C LYS A 57 3.66 6.33 -6.95
N LEU A 58 2.99 5.29 -6.46
CA LEU A 58 2.42 4.22 -7.28
C LEU A 58 1.19 3.68 -6.56
N GLY A 59 0.07 3.59 -7.27
CA GLY A 59 -1.18 3.10 -6.72
C GLY A 59 -1.11 1.63 -6.32
N LEU A 60 -2.02 1.20 -5.43
CA LEU A 60 -2.06 -0.18 -4.94
C LEU A 60 -2.26 -1.20 -6.06
N ARG A 61 -3.11 -0.87 -7.04
CA ARG A 61 -3.37 -1.71 -8.21
C ARG A 61 -2.07 -2.02 -8.96
N ASP A 62 -1.29 -1.00 -9.26
CA ASP A 62 -0.08 -1.15 -10.07
C ASP A 62 1.04 -1.83 -9.27
N ARG A 63 1.12 -1.57 -7.95
CA ARG A 63 2.01 -2.33 -7.04
C ARG A 63 1.67 -3.82 -7.00
N SER A 64 0.38 -4.16 -6.94
CA SER A 64 -0.08 -5.55 -7.01
C SER A 64 0.31 -6.18 -8.35
N LEU A 65 0.11 -5.46 -9.45
CA LEU A 65 0.48 -5.95 -10.79
C LEU A 65 2.00 -6.17 -10.92
N VAL A 66 2.83 -5.24 -10.45
CA VAL A 66 4.29 -5.40 -10.41
C VAL A 66 4.68 -6.60 -9.55
N THR A 67 4.07 -6.75 -8.38
CA THR A 67 4.37 -7.88 -7.47
C THR A 67 4.04 -9.22 -8.14
N VAL A 68 2.86 -9.36 -8.74
CA VAL A 68 2.44 -10.60 -9.43
C VAL A 68 3.31 -10.90 -10.65
N THR A 69 3.61 -9.89 -11.46
CA THR A 69 4.44 -10.04 -12.67
C THR A 69 5.91 -10.26 -12.37
N SER A 70 6.41 -9.75 -11.24
CA SER A 70 7.77 -10.04 -10.77
C SER A 70 7.95 -11.50 -10.36
N HIS A 71 6.87 -12.18 -9.97
CA HIS A 71 6.92 -13.60 -9.72
C HIS A 71 7.13 -14.30 -11.06
N PRO A 72 8.28 -14.97 -11.27
CA PRO A 72 8.56 -15.59 -12.55
C PRO A 72 7.53 -16.69 -12.79
N PHE A 73 6.57 -16.44 -13.68
CA PHE A 73 5.71 -17.48 -14.18
C PHE A 73 6.59 -18.42 -15.01
N ARG A 74 7.04 -19.49 -14.36
CA ARG A 74 7.78 -20.56 -15.03
C ARG A 74 6.77 -21.39 -15.83
N ALA A 75 6.27 -20.80 -16.92
CA ALA A 75 5.54 -21.52 -17.94
C ALA A 75 6.49 -22.58 -18.51
N ASN A 76 6.10 -23.84 -18.34
CA ASN A 76 6.59 -24.99 -19.09
C ASN A 76 8.11 -25.14 -19.14
N ARG A 77 8.68 -25.75 -18.10
CA ARG A 77 9.81 -26.65 -18.33
C ARG A 77 9.27 -28.07 -18.50
N CYS A 78 8.58 -28.31 -19.62
CA CYS A 78 8.45 -29.66 -20.15
C CYS A 78 9.85 -30.07 -20.64
N ARG A 79 10.61 -30.69 -19.75
CA ARG A 79 11.65 -31.64 -20.09
C ARG A 79 11.52 -32.80 -19.12
#